data_AF-A0A9W5AJB3-F1
#
_entry.id   AF-A0A9W5AJB3-F1
#
_cell.length_a   1.000
_cell.length_b   1.000
_cell.length_c   1.000
_cell.angle_alpha   90.00
_cell.angle_beta   90.00
_cell.angle_gamma   90.00
#
_symmetry.space_group_name_H-M   'P 1'
#
loop_
_entity.id
_entity.type
_entity.pdbx_description
1 polymer ?
#
loop_
_entity_poly.entity_id
_entity_poly.type
_entity_poly.pdbx_seq_one_letter_code
_entity_poly.pdbx_strand_id
1 'polypeptide(L)'
;MTISSVTPSSPFVSLDAFAKAAQSGEDVYVDIAGETLRVLGVGSTPGGRSVAWVAPNVDTTGMFAQALARSYGQGIASAVSRELGLEPNPGKPLSARTVTLALDMAQTSRDALSGVDFMTRLALSATNDAPAFQQACRDAGVAPSGLDAGRRGALDQAMQARFDQAAESGHSPVSLATAAGWLRDLLKSA
;
A
#
# COMPACT_ATOMS: atom_id res chain seq x y z
N MET A 1 -20.94 26.42 -9.76
CA MET A 1 -20.74 24.96 -9.82
C MET A 1 -19.31 24.71 -10.24
N THR A 2 -18.50 24.07 -9.41
CA THR A 2 -17.17 23.59 -9.78
C THR A 2 -17.18 22.08 -9.66
N ILE A 3 -17.40 21.41 -10.79
CA ILE A 3 -17.16 19.97 -10.91
C ILE A 3 -15.64 19.86 -10.98
N SER A 4 -15.00 19.47 -9.87
CA SER A 4 -13.55 19.30 -9.86
C SER A 4 -13.19 18.09 -10.72
N SER A 5 -12.80 18.36 -11.96
CA SER A 5 -12.24 17.40 -12.89
C SER A 5 -10.89 16.91 -12.38
N VAL A 6 -10.80 15.64 -12.01
CA VAL A 6 -9.51 14.95 -11.86
C VAL A 6 -9.28 14.17 -13.15
N THR A 7 -8.28 14.59 -13.93
CA THR A 7 -7.87 13.90 -15.16
C THR A 7 -7.02 12.67 -14.79
N PRO A 8 -7.38 11.44 -15.20
CA PRO A 8 -6.49 10.30 -15.05
C PRO A 8 -5.79 9.99 -16.38
N SER A 9 -4.45 9.92 -16.34
CA SER A 9 -3.56 9.51 -17.43
C SER A 9 -3.36 8.00 -17.48
N SER A 10 -4.32 7.19 -17.03
CA SER A 10 -4.15 5.74 -16.87
C SER A 10 -5.46 4.98 -17.09
N PRO A 11 -5.43 3.74 -17.61
CA PRO A 11 -6.63 2.89 -17.79
C PRO A 11 -7.20 2.37 -16.45
N PHE A 12 -6.78 2.97 -15.33
CA PHE A 12 -7.14 2.59 -13.97
C PHE A 12 -7.43 3.84 -13.16
N VAL A 13 -8.42 3.72 -12.27
CA VAL A 13 -8.79 4.78 -11.35
C VAL A 13 -7.86 4.77 -10.14
N SER A 14 -7.25 5.91 -9.81
CA SER A 14 -6.38 6.03 -8.64
C SER A 14 -7.19 6.07 -7.34
N LEU A 15 -6.56 5.63 -6.25
CA LEU A 15 -7.14 5.71 -4.91
C LEU A 15 -7.43 7.17 -4.51
N ASP A 16 -6.59 8.12 -4.92
CA ASP A 16 -6.79 9.55 -4.68
C ASP A 16 -8.08 10.07 -5.32
N ALA A 17 -8.50 9.51 -6.46
CA ALA A 17 -9.76 9.89 -7.09
C ALA A 17 -10.96 9.45 -6.25
N PHE A 18 -10.90 8.25 -5.66
CA PHE A 18 -11.91 7.78 -4.70
C PHE A 18 -11.92 8.62 -3.43
N ALA A 19 -10.74 8.94 -2.87
CA ALA A 19 -10.62 9.78 -1.68
C ALA A 19 -11.20 11.19 -1.92
N LYS A 20 -10.88 11.82 -3.05
CA LYS A 20 -11.42 13.14 -3.43
C LYS A 20 -12.93 13.12 -3.63
N ALA A 21 -13.47 12.07 -4.25
CA ALA A 21 -14.92 11.94 -4.41
C ALA A 21 -15.62 11.72 -3.06
N ALA A 22 -15.02 10.95 -2.15
CA ALA A 22 -15.58 10.70 -0.83
C ALA A 22 -15.60 11.93 0.09
N GLN A 23 -14.75 12.94 -0.16
CA GLN A 23 -14.70 14.18 0.63
C GLN A 23 -16.00 15.01 0.54
N SER A 24 -16.82 14.84 -0.51
CA SER A 24 -18.13 15.51 -0.57
C SER A 24 -19.15 14.91 0.39
N GLY A 25 -18.84 13.79 1.04
CA GLY A 25 -19.73 13.09 1.99
C GLY A 25 -20.85 12.29 1.33
N GLU A 26 -20.86 12.22 0.00
CA GLU A 26 -21.88 11.52 -0.79
C GLU A 26 -21.37 10.18 -1.33
N ASP A 27 -22.27 9.31 -1.78
CA ASP A 27 -21.86 8.04 -2.37
C ASP A 27 -20.97 8.25 -3.61
N VAL A 28 -20.03 7.34 -3.81
CA VAL A 28 -19.01 7.39 -4.86
C VAL A 28 -19.37 6.40 -5.96
N TYR A 29 -19.21 6.81 -7.21
CA TYR A 29 -19.48 5.97 -8.38
C TYR A 29 -18.44 6.19 -9.47
N VAL A 30 -18.14 5.18 -10.29
CA VAL A 30 -17.24 5.32 -11.45
C VAL A 30 -18.03 5.32 -12.76
N ASP A 31 -17.81 6.35 -13.58
CA ASP A 31 -18.39 6.48 -14.92
C ASP A 31 -17.32 6.27 -16.02
N ILE A 32 -17.77 5.79 -17.19
CA ILE A 32 -16.95 5.65 -18.41
C ILE A 32 -17.38 6.77 -19.37
N ALA A 33 -16.72 7.92 -19.27
CA ALA A 33 -16.97 9.04 -20.17
C ALA A 33 -16.10 8.90 -21.44
N GLY A 34 -16.68 8.37 -22.51
CA GLY A 34 -16.01 8.13 -23.79
C GLY A 34 -14.97 7.01 -23.68
N GLU A 35 -13.70 7.37 -23.50
CA GLU A 35 -12.56 6.46 -23.33
C GLU A 35 -11.92 6.54 -21.94
N THR A 36 -12.47 7.34 -21.03
CA THR A 36 -11.83 7.63 -19.74
C THR A 36 -12.69 7.22 -18.56
N LEU A 37 -12.09 6.48 -17.62
CA LEU A 37 -12.70 6.13 -16.34
C LEU A 37 -12.59 7.31 -15.38
N ARG A 38 -13.71 7.72 -14.76
CA ARG A 38 -13.72 8.82 -13.80
C ARG A 38 -14.57 8.49 -12.57
N VAL A 39 -14.08 8.85 -11.39
CA VAL A 39 -14.85 8.80 -10.15
C VAL A 39 -15.71 10.06 -10.03
N LEU A 40 -17.00 9.89 -9.77
CA LEU A 40 -17.97 10.92 -9.50
C LEU A 40 -18.49 10.75 -8.06
N GLY A 41 -18.66 11.86 -7.34
CA GLY A 41 -19.51 11.90 -6.15
C GLY A 41 -20.96 12.09 -6.57
N VAL A 42 -21.89 11.39 -5.92
CA VAL A 42 -23.32 11.48 -6.21
C VAL A 42 -23.90 12.75 -5.57
N GLY A 43 -23.80 13.86 -6.31
CA GLY A 43 -24.32 15.18 -5.96
C GLY A 43 -25.82 15.33 -6.12
N SER A 44 -26.45 16.01 -5.15
CA SER A 44 -27.85 16.43 -5.21
C SER A 44 -28.18 17.29 -6.44
N THR A 45 -29.26 16.96 -7.15
CA THR A 45 -29.79 17.85 -8.21
C THR A 45 -30.27 19.19 -7.62
N PRO A 46 -30.38 20.28 -8.42
CA PRO A 46 -30.89 21.59 -7.95
C PRO A 46 -32.28 21.57 -7.30
N GLY A 47 -33.02 20.45 -7.38
CA GLY A 47 -34.30 20.19 -6.71
C GLY A 47 -34.25 19.23 -5.52
N GLY A 48 -33.06 18.89 -4.99
CA GLY A 48 -32.90 18.08 -3.77
C GLY A 48 -33.15 16.58 -3.92
N ARG A 49 -33.26 16.06 -5.16
CA ARG A 49 -33.40 14.63 -5.41
C ARG A 49 -32.03 14.00 -5.69
N SER A 50 -31.68 12.97 -4.93
CA SER A 50 -30.52 12.11 -5.17
C SER A 50 -30.77 11.24 -6.40
N VAL A 51 -29.85 11.25 -7.37
CA VAL A 51 -29.94 10.48 -8.60
C VAL A 51 -28.70 9.59 -8.69
N ALA A 52 -28.88 8.29 -8.47
CA ALA A 52 -27.84 7.31 -8.75
C ALA A 52 -27.65 7.23 -10.28
N TRP A 53 -26.50 7.69 -10.78
CA TRP A 53 -26.11 7.48 -12.16
C TRP A 53 -25.79 6.00 -12.34
N VAL A 54 -26.70 5.25 -12.94
CA VAL A 54 -26.51 3.82 -13.22
C VAL A 54 -25.87 3.71 -14.60
N ALA A 55 -24.54 3.58 -14.69
CA ALA A 55 -23.96 2.85 -15.81
C ALA A 55 -24.04 1.34 -15.46
N PRO A 56 -24.86 0.55 -16.17
CA PRO A 56 -25.29 -0.77 -15.71
C PRO A 56 -24.17 -1.81 -15.53
N ASN A 57 -22.95 -1.53 -16.00
CA ASN A 57 -21.88 -2.51 -16.10
C ASN A 57 -20.60 -2.15 -15.32
N VAL A 58 -20.57 -1.03 -14.57
CA VAL A 58 -19.36 -0.63 -13.84
C VAL A 58 -19.43 -1.11 -12.38
N ASP A 59 -18.43 -1.88 -11.97
CA ASP A 59 -18.23 -2.34 -10.60
C ASP A 59 -17.32 -1.38 -9.83
N THR A 60 -17.91 -0.31 -9.30
CA THR A 60 -17.21 0.72 -8.52
C THR A 60 -16.47 0.09 -7.32
N THR A 61 -17.11 -0.86 -6.63
CA THR A 61 -16.52 -1.54 -5.46
C THR A 61 -15.29 -2.37 -5.85
N GLY A 62 -15.39 -3.17 -6.91
CA GLY A 62 -14.26 -3.96 -7.41
C GLY A 62 -13.11 -3.08 -7.91
N MET A 63 -13.41 -1.94 -8.55
CA MET A 63 -12.37 -0.98 -8.96
C MET A 63 -11.68 -0.32 -7.77
N PHE A 64 -12.43 0.01 -6.71
CA PHE A 64 -11.86 0.54 -5.48
C PHE A 64 -10.97 -0.49 -4.77
N ALA A 65 -11.41 -1.75 -4.67
CA ALA A 65 -10.62 -2.83 -4.09
C ALA A 65 -9.30 -3.06 -4.86
N GLN A 66 -9.33 -2.96 -6.19
CA GLN A 66 -8.12 -3.02 -7.02
C GLN A 66 -7.19 -1.83 -6.79
N ALA A 67 -7.73 -0.62 -6.65
CA ALA A 67 -6.94 0.58 -6.34
C ALA A 67 -6.28 0.48 -4.95
N LEU A 68 -6.98 -0.07 -3.95
CA LEU A 68 -6.43 -0.39 -2.63
C LEU A 68 -5.26 -1.38 -2.74
N ALA A 69 -5.44 -2.47 -3.49
CA ALA A 69 -4.43 -3.50 -3.62
C ALA A 69 -3.15 -3.00 -4.31
N ARG A 70 -3.27 -2.06 -5.25
CA ARG A 70 -2.11 -1.42 -5.88
C ARG A 70 -1.39 -0.45 -4.95
N SER A 71 -2.11 0.21 -4.05
CA SER A 71 -1.55 1.25 -3.19
C SER A 71 -0.96 0.70 -1.90
N TYR A 72 -1.54 -0.37 -1.35
CA TYR A 72 -1.19 -0.94 -0.04
C TYR A 72 -0.78 -2.42 -0.11
N GLY A 73 -0.79 -3.03 -1.29
CA GLY A 73 -0.53 -4.46 -1.47
C GLY A 73 -1.77 -5.35 -1.27
N GLN A 74 -1.70 -6.56 -1.81
CA GLN A 74 -2.83 -7.50 -1.87
C GLN A 74 -3.29 -7.97 -0.48
N GLY A 75 -2.38 -8.16 0.47
CA GLY A 75 -2.69 -8.62 1.82
C GLY A 75 -3.60 -7.63 2.58
N ILE A 76 -3.19 -6.35 2.61
CA ILE A 76 -3.97 -5.28 3.25
C ILE A 76 -5.31 -5.12 2.55
N ALA A 77 -5.33 -5.04 1.22
CA ALA A 77 -6.57 -4.87 0.46
C ALA A 77 -7.54 -6.05 0.68
N SER A 78 -7.06 -7.29 0.72
CA SER A 78 -7.91 -8.46 0.97
C SER A 78 -8.51 -8.45 2.38
N ALA A 79 -7.74 -8.04 3.39
CA ALA A 79 -8.22 -7.93 4.76
C ALA A 79 -9.27 -6.83 4.91
N VAL A 80 -9.00 -5.64 4.36
CA VAL A 80 -9.94 -4.51 4.35
C VAL A 80 -11.22 -4.87 3.58
N SER A 81 -11.10 -5.48 2.40
CA SER A 81 -12.25 -5.92 1.61
C SER A 81 -13.11 -6.94 2.34
N ARG A 82 -12.49 -7.89 3.05
CA ARG A 82 -13.24 -8.87 3.85
C ARG A 82 -13.98 -8.23 5.02
N GLU A 83 -13.31 -7.35 5.74
CA GLU A 83 -13.86 -6.69 6.93
C GLU A 83 -15.03 -5.76 6.58
N LEU A 84 -14.92 -5.03 5.46
CA LEU A 84 -15.94 -4.06 5.03
C LEU A 84 -16.95 -4.63 4.02
N GLY A 85 -16.83 -5.90 3.65
CA GLY A 85 -17.70 -6.53 2.66
C GLY A 85 -17.60 -5.90 1.27
N LEU A 86 -16.38 -5.54 0.82
CA LEU A 86 -16.12 -4.96 -0.49
C LEU A 86 -16.17 -6.03 -1.60
N GLU A 87 -17.34 -6.62 -1.78
CA GLU A 87 -17.60 -7.57 -2.87
C GLU A 87 -18.02 -6.83 -4.15
N PRO A 88 -17.67 -7.36 -5.35
CA PRO A 88 -18.14 -6.85 -6.62
C PRO A 88 -19.65 -6.61 -6.63
N ASN A 89 -20.07 -5.36 -6.89
CA ASN A 89 -21.47 -5.00 -6.92
C ASN A 89 -21.76 -4.05 -8.10
N PRO A 90 -21.80 -4.59 -9.33
CA PRO A 90 -21.97 -3.78 -10.53
C PRO A 90 -23.22 -2.90 -10.46
N GLY A 91 -23.07 -1.64 -10.89
CA GLY A 91 -24.17 -0.69 -10.93
C GLY A 91 -24.59 -0.12 -9.57
N LYS A 92 -23.93 -0.50 -8.47
CA LYS A 92 -24.15 0.14 -7.16
C LYS A 92 -23.04 1.14 -6.82
N PRO A 93 -23.39 2.28 -6.22
CA PRO A 93 -22.41 3.21 -5.72
C PRO A 93 -21.80 2.67 -4.42
N LEU A 94 -20.56 3.09 -4.15
CA LEU A 94 -19.81 2.79 -2.94
C LEU A 94 -19.90 3.97 -1.97
N SER A 95 -20.32 3.75 -0.72
CA SER A 95 -20.49 4.88 0.20
C SER A 95 -19.17 5.61 0.52
N ALA A 96 -19.19 6.94 0.60
CA ALA A 96 -18.02 7.73 1.03
C ALA A 96 -17.48 7.32 2.40
N ARG A 97 -18.37 6.93 3.31
CA ARG A 97 -17.99 6.43 4.63
C ARG A 97 -17.18 5.13 4.53
N THR A 98 -17.60 4.22 3.66
CA THR A 98 -16.87 2.97 3.39
C THR A 98 -15.50 3.26 2.77
N VAL A 99 -15.42 4.19 1.81
CA VAL A 99 -14.13 4.62 1.23
C VAL A 99 -13.21 5.15 2.31
N THR A 100 -13.67 6.10 3.13
CA THR A 100 -12.86 6.71 4.20
C THR A 100 -12.37 5.67 5.20
N LEU A 101 -13.27 4.81 5.68
CA LEU A 101 -12.92 3.75 6.64
C LEU A 101 -11.91 2.76 6.05
N ALA A 102 -12.08 2.38 4.78
CA ALA A 102 -11.14 1.49 4.10
C ALA A 102 -9.74 2.10 3.98
N LEU A 103 -9.65 3.40 3.71
CA LEU A 103 -8.38 4.12 3.65
C LEU A 103 -7.70 4.17 5.02
N ASP A 104 -8.45 4.49 6.08
CA ASP A 104 -7.92 4.56 7.45
C ASP A 104 -7.40 3.18 7.90
N MET A 105 -8.16 2.11 7.63
CA MET A 105 -7.76 0.74 7.94
C MET A 105 -6.52 0.31 7.15
N ALA A 106 -6.46 0.63 5.86
CA ALA A 106 -5.32 0.29 5.01
C ALA A 106 -4.05 1.02 5.47
N GLN A 107 -4.16 2.31 5.79
CA GLN A 107 -3.05 3.11 6.32
C GLN A 107 -2.57 2.57 7.67
N THR A 108 -3.48 2.32 8.61
CA THR A 108 -3.15 1.76 9.93
C THR A 108 -2.44 0.41 9.80
N SER A 109 -2.92 -0.44 8.89
CA SER A 109 -2.31 -1.75 8.62
C SER A 109 -0.89 -1.59 8.08
N ARG A 110 -0.68 -0.68 7.13
CA ARG A 110 0.65 -0.38 6.57
C ARG A 110 1.61 0.09 7.65
N ASP A 111 1.17 1.01 8.50
CA ASP A 111 2.01 1.57 9.56
C ASP A 111 2.42 0.47 10.56
N ALA A 112 1.48 -0.41 10.95
CA ALA A 112 1.78 -1.56 11.80
C ALA A 112 2.82 -2.51 11.18
N LEU A 113 2.66 -2.86 9.90
CA LEU A 113 3.61 -3.74 9.20
C LEU A 113 4.99 -3.08 9.05
N SER A 114 5.04 -1.76 8.79
CA SER A 114 6.30 -1.01 8.73
C SER A 114 7.05 -1.02 10.06
N GLY A 115 6.32 -1.04 11.18
CA GLY A 115 6.89 -1.21 12.52
C GLY A 115 7.55 -2.57 12.72
N VAL A 116 6.96 -3.65 12.18
CA VAL A 116 7.57 -4.99 12.20
C VAL A 116 8.87 -5.00 11.39
N ASP A 117 8.87 -4.42 10.20
CA ASP A 117 10.08 -4.31 9.37
C ASP A 117 11.17 -3.46 10.03
N PHE A 118 10.79 -2.39 10.74
CA PHE A 118 11.73 -1.64 11.58
C PHE A 118 12.38 -2.51 12.64
N MET A 119 11.60 -3.30 13.39
CA MET A 119 12.14 -4.19 14.42
C MET A 119 13.06 -5.28 13.83
N THR A 120 12.71 -5.83 12.66
CA THR A 120 13.57 -6.81 11.96
C THR A 120 14.90 -6.18 11.52
N ARG A 121 14.87 -4.96 10.95
CA ARG A 121 16.09 -4.21 10.60
C ARG A 121 16.95 -3.92 11.83
N LEU A 122 16.33 -3.48 12.92
CA LEU A 122 17.03 -3.18 14.17
C LEU A 122 17.73 -4.43 14.72
N ALA A 123 17.07 -5.59 14.67
CA ALA A 123 17.64 -6.86 15.12
C ALA A 123 18.84 -7.34 14.29
N LEU A 124 18.97 -6.86 13.05
CA LEU A 124 20.03 -7.21 12.09
C LEU A 124 21.04 -6.08 11.85
N SER A 125 20.94 -4.96 12.59
CA SER A 125 21.78 -3.79 12.33
C SER A 125 23.26 -4.09 12.56
N ALA A 126 24.06 -3.82 11.53
CA ALA A 126 25.51 -3.90 11.56
C ALA A 126 26.11 -2.77 12.41
N THR A 127 25.52 -1.57 12.36
CA THR A 127 25.99 -0.40 13.13
C THR A 127 25.78 -0.59 14.63
N ASN A 128 24.69 -1.24 15.04
CA ASN A 128 24.42 -1.56 16.45
C ASN A 128 25.08 -2.86 16.92
N ASP A 129 25.87 -3.52 16.06
CA ASP A 129 26.50 -4.82 16.31
C ASP A 129 25.51 -5.87 16.87
N ALA A 130 24.31 -5.92 16.28
CA ALA A 130 23.23 -6.74 16.81
C ALA A 130 23.60 -8.25 16.77
N PRO A 131 23.08 -9.08 17.70
CA PRO A 131 23.42 -10.51 17.74
C PRO A 131 23.13 -11.27 16.44
N ALA A 132 22.06 -10.91 15.72
CA ALA A 132 21.73 -11.55 14.45
C ALA A 132 22.69 -11.12 13.32
N PHE A 133 23.24 -9.90 13.37
CA PHE A 133 24.33 -9.48 12.48
C PHE A 133 25.60 -10.29 12.76
N GLN A 134 26.00 -10.43 14.04
CA GLN A 134 27.15 -11.25 14.40
C GLN A 134 26.99 -12.71 13.93
N GLN A 135 25.78 -13.26 14.04
CA GLN A 135 25.49 -14.59 13.51
C GLN A 135 25.60 -14.64 11.98
N ALA A 136 25.05 -13.66 11.27
CA ALA A 136 25.15 -13.58 9.82
C ALA A 136 26.61 -13.47 9.35
N CYS A 137 27.46 -12.74 10.07
CA CYS A 137 28.91 -12.70 9.82
C CYS A 137 29.57 -14.06 10.01
N ARG A 138 29.26 -14.77 11.11
CA ARG A 138 29.77 -16.14 11.35
C ARG A 138 29.36 -17.10 10.23
N ASP A 139 28.09 -17.09 9.84
CA ASP A 139 27.55 -17.91 8.76
C ASP A 139 28.18 -17.59 7.40
N ALA A 140 28.60 -16.33 7.19
CA ALA A 140 29.27 -15.88 5.98
C ALA A 140 30.80 -16.07 6.01
N GLY A 141 31.37 -16.52 7.13
CA GLY A 141 32.82 -16.62 7.31
C GLY A 141 33.55 -15.26 7.40
N VAL A 142 32.82 -14.19 7.71
CA VAL A 142 33.35 -12.82 7.82
C VAL A 142 33.60 -12.50 9.30
N ALA A 143 34.78 -11.99 9.63
CA ALA A 143 35.07 -11.50 10.98
C ALA A 143 34.39 -10.13 11.20
N PRO A 144 33.45 -9.98 12.17
CA PRO A 144 32.78 -8.70 12.42
C PRO A 144 33.75 -7.56 12.79
N SER A 145 34.87 -7.90 13.44
CA SER A 145 35.92 -6.95 13.82
C SER A 145 36.70 -6.39 12.62
N GLY A 146 36.64 -7.05 11.47
CA GLY A 146 37.23 -6.56 10.22
C GLY A 146 36.34 -5.56 9.46
N LEU A 147 35.12 -5.32 9.93
CA LEU A 147 34.18 -4.38 9.33
C LEU A 147 34.22 -3.06 10.08
N ASP A 148 34.75 -2.03 9.43
CA ASP A 148 34.76 -0.68 9.97
C ASP A 148 33.34 -0.07 10.01
N ALA A 149 33.23 1.11 10.65
CA ALA A 149 31.95 1.80 10.80
C ALA A 149 31.31 2.19 9.46
N GLY A 150 32.12 2.55 8.46
CA GLY A 150 31.63 2.92 7.13
C GLY A 150 30.99 1.73 6.41
N ARG A 151 31.63 0.57 6.47
CA ARG A 151 31.13 -0.67 5.87
C ARG A 151 29.88 -1.19 6.59
N ARG A 152 29.82 -1.07 7.92
CA ARG A 152 28.60 -1.37 8.69
C ARG A 152 27.43 -0.46 8.30
N GLY A 153 27.68 0.83 8.15
CA GLY A 153 26.67 1.78 7.67
C GLY A 153 26.20 1.46 6.24
N ALA A 154 27.11 1.08 5.34
CA ALA A 154 26.77 0.68 3.97
C ALA A 154 25.92 -0.61 3.93
N LEU A 155 26.19 -1.59 4.80
CA LEU A 155 25.37 -2.79 4.93
C LEU A 155 23.95 -2.44 5.40
N ASP A 156 23.81 -1.57 6.41
CA ASP A 156 22.50 -1.14 6.90
C ASP A 156 21.72 -0.38 5.82
N GLN A 157 22.38 0.45 5.00
CA GLN A 157 21.76 1.13 3.85
C GLN A 157 21.33 0.14 2.74
N ALA A 158 22.18 -0.85 2.43
CA ALA A 158 21.84 -1.87 1.44
C ALA A 158 20.67 -2.75 1.91
N MET A 159 20.61 -3.06 3.21
CA MET A 159 19.47 -3.72 3.83
C MET A 159 18.22 -2.85 3.73
N GLN A 160 18.32 -1.54 4.03
CA GLN A 160 17.21 -0.60 3.90
C GLN A 160 16.57 -0.65 2.51
N ALA A 161 17.39 -0.58 1.46
CA ALA A 161 16.91 -0.65 0.07
C ALA A 161 16.16 -1.97 -0.23
N ARG A 162 16.58 -3.10 0.33
CA ARG A 162 15.87 -4.39 0.16
C ARG A 162 14.52 -4.41 0.89
N PHE A 163 14.42 -3.79 2.07
CA PHE A 163 13.15 -3.64 2.77
C PHE A 163 12.19 -2.73 2.01
N ASP A 164 12.68 -1.62 1.46
CA ASP A 164 11.87 -0.70 0.67
C ASP A 164 11.33 -1.41 -0.59
N GLN A 165 12.17 -2.17 -1.30
CA GLN A 165 11.74 -3.00 -2.43
C GLN A 165 10.71 -4.07 -2.03
N ALA A 166 10.87 -4.69 -0.87
CA ALA A 166 9.91 -5.67 -0.36
C ALA A 166 8.56 -5.02 -0.02
N ALA A 167 8.57 -3.81 0.55
CA ALA A 167 7.35 -3.05 0.81
C ALA A 167 6.63 -2.66 -0.49
N GLU A 168 7.34 -2.15 -1.48
CA GLU A 168 6.78 -1.79 -2.80
C GLU A 168 6.20 -2.99 -3.54
N SER A 169 6.79 -4.17 -3.38
CA SER A 169 6.32 -5.41 -4.01
C SER A 169 5.27 -6.17 -3.18
N GLY A 170 4.85 -5.64 -2.02
CA GLY A 170 3.83 -6.26 -1.17
C GLY A 170 4.30 -7.49 -0.39
N HIS A 171 5.62 -7.64 -0.20
CA HIS A 171 6.26 -8.69 0.59
C HIS A 171 6.64 -8.25 2.01
N SER A 172 6.13 -7.10 2.45
CA SER A 172 6.18 -6.66 3.85
C SER A 172 5.03 -7.32 4.65
N PRO A 173 5.27 -7.77 5.91
CA PRO A 173 6.52 -7.67 6.64
C PRO A 173 7.51 -8.77 6.26
N VAL A 174 8.80 -8.45 6.28
CA VAL A 174 9.88 -9.38 5.96
C VAL A 174 10.26 -10.18 7.19
N SER A 175 10.30 -11.51 7.05
CA SER A 175 10.73 -12.39 8.13
C SER A 175 12.21 -12.20 8.48
N LEU A 176 12.57 -12.43 9.74
CA LEU A 176 13.97 -12.38 10.19
C LEU A 176 14.87 -13.33 9.40
N ALA A 177 14.37 -14.51 9.04
CA ALA A 177 15.15 -15.50 8.27
C ALA A 177 15.46 -15.00 6.85
N THR A 178 14.49 -14.39 6.18
CA THR A 178 14.67 -13.77 4.85
C THR A 178 15.68 -12.64 4.92
N ALA A 179 15.50 -11.72 5.87
CA ALA A 179 16.39 -10.57 6.04
C ALA A 179 17.82 -11.00 6.44
N ALA A 180 17.98 -12.02 7.27
CA ALA A 180 19.29 -12.61 7.58
C ALA A 180 19.94 -13.25 6.34
N GLY A 181 19.15 -13.88 5.47
CA GLY A 181 19.61 -14.36 4.16
C GLY A 181 20.20 -13.22 3.33
N TRP A 182 19.47 -12.13 3.19
CA TRP A 182 19.94 -10.96 2.46
C TRP A 182 21.22 -10.37 3.01
N LEU A 183 21.33 -10.25 4.34
CA LEU A 183 22.53 -9.74 4.99
C LEU A 183 23.75 -10.63 4.71
N ARG A 184 23.58 -11.96 4.74
CA ARG A 184 24.66 -12.91 4.38
C ARG A 184 25.10 -12.75 2.93
N ASP A 185 24.16 -12.54 2.00
CA ASP A 185 24.49 -12.30 0.60
C ASP A 185 25.30 -11.00 0.46
N LEU A 186 24.86 -9.92 1.12
CA LEU A 186 25.56 -8.63 1.12
C LEU A 186 26.98 -8.75 1.68
N LEU A 187 27.15 -9.49 2.77
CA LEU A 187 28.45 -9.74 3.40
C LEU A 187 29.42 -10.49 2.48
N LYS A 188 28.92 -11.39 1.63
CA LYS A 188 29.73 -12.16 0.66
C LYS A 188 30.05 -11.39 -0.61
N SER A 189 29.19 -10.45 -0.99
CA SER A 189 29.37 -9.60 -2.18
C SER A 189 30.28 -8.39 -1.96
N ALA A 190 30.68 -8.13 -0.71
CA ALA A 190 31.41 -6.93 -0.30
C ALA A 190 32.90 -7.19 -0.04
#